data_AF-A0A5U9SK62-F1
#
_entry.id   AF-A0A5U9SK62-F1
#
_cell.length_a   1.000
_cell.length_b   1.000
_cell.length_c   1.000
_cell.angle_alpha   90.00
_cell.angle_beta   90.00
_cell.angle_gamma   90.00
#
_symmetry.space_group_name_H-M   'P 1'
#
loop_
_entity.id
_entity.type
_entity.pdbx_description
1 polymer ?
#
loop_
_entity_poly.entity_id
_entity_poly.type
_entity_poly.pdbx_seq_one_letter_code
_entity_poly.pdbx_strand_id
1 'polypeptide(L)'
;MVKKHQPQNELRNKVTNNISLAEIGEHFGISGQAVGKWFLKGSIPPERVLPLCVLLNWSVTPHELRPDIYPNPNDYLPVEHQFNAENKAGGEQ
;
A
#
# COMPACT_ATOMS: atom_id res chain seq x y z
N MET A 1 -27.69 -10.68 -5.30
CA MET A 1 -26.95 -10.04 -4.19
C MET A 1 -25.54 -9.81 -4.69
N VAL A 2 -25.24 -8.67 -5.28
CA VAL A 2 -23.91 -8.43 -5.87
C VAL A 2 -22.96 -8.23 -4.68
N LYS A 3 -22.09 -9.21 -4.42
CA LYS A 3 -20.99 -9.04 -3.47
C LYS A 3 -20.18 -7.87 -4.02
N LYS A 4 -20.29 -6.69 -3.40
CA LYS A 4 -19.46 -5.54 -3.77
C LYS A 4 -18.01 -6.02 -3.67
N HIS A 5 -17.33 -6.12 -4.80
CA HIS A 5 -15.90 -6.41 -4.86
C HIS A 5 -15.21 -5.20 -4.24
N GLN A 6 -14.99 -5.23 -2.93
CA GLN A 6 -14.33 -4.13 -2.22
C GLN A 6 -12.83 -4.28 -2.50
N PRO A 7 -12.18 -3.37 -3.25
CA PRO A 7 -10.75 -3.44 -3.56
C PRO A 7 -9.88 -3.48 -2.28
N GLN A 8 -10.43 -2.99 -1.17
CA GLN A 8 -9.82 -2.99 0.15
C GLN A 8 -9.61 -4.40 0.75
N ASN A 9 -10.40 -5.40 0.34
CA ASN A 9 -10.17 -6.78 0.77
C ASN A 9 -8.93 -7.38 0.11
N GLU A 10 -8.69 -7.07 -1.16
CA GLU A 10 -7.50 -7.52 -1.88
C GLU A 10 -6.24 -6.85 -1.32
N LEU A 11 -6.33 -5.54 -1.06
CA LEU A 11 -5.24 -4.78 -0.43
C LEU A 11 -4.92 -5.31 0.98
N ARG A 12 -5.96 -5.55 1.80
CA ARG A 12 -5.78 -6.17 3.11
C ARG A 12 -5.11 -7.54 3.00
N ASN A 13 -5.56 -8.39 2.08
CA ASN A 13 -4.97 -9.71 1.89
C ASN A 13 -3.50 -9.62 1.47
N LYS A 14 -3.17 -8.70 0.56
CA LYS A 14 -1.80 -8.42 0.12
C LYS A 14 -0.90 -8.00 1.29
N VAL A 15 -1.40 -7.12 2.16
CA VAL A 15 -0.72 -6.71 3.39
C VAL A 15 -0.53 -7.91 4.35
N THR A 16 -1.61 -8.66 4.62
CA THR A 16 -1.57 -9.77 5.58
C THR A 16 -0.81 -11.00 5.11
N ASN A 17 -0.52 -11.12 3.82
CA ASN A 17 0.37 -12.16 3.28
C ASN A 17 1.84 -11.90 3.62
N ASN A 18 2.22 -10.65 3.93
CA ASN A 18 3.59 -10.27 4.29
C ASN A 18 3.77 -10.18 5.82
N ILE A 19 2.80 -9.58 6.53
CA ILE A 19 2.90 -9.31 7.97
C ILE A 19 1.51 -9.27 8.61
N SER A 20 1.37 -9.71 9.86
CA SER A 20 0.07 -9.71 10.53
C SER A 20 -0.39 -8.31 10.94
N LEU A 21 -1.71 -8.09 11.05
CA LEU A 21 -2.25 -6.80 11.52
C LEU A 21 -1.79 -6.46 12.95
N ALA A 22 -1.52 -7.46 13.77
CA ALA A 22 -1.04 -7.28 15.14
C ALA A 22 0.38 -6.71 15.14
N GLU A 23 1.28 -7.27 14.33
CA GLU A 23 2.65 -6.77 14.17
C GLU A 23 2.69 -5.37 13.58
N ILE A 24 1.84 -5.07 12.59
CA ILE A 24 1.67 -3.70 12.09
C ILE A 24 1.22 -2.78 13.24
N GLY A 25 0.25 -3.24 14.03
CA GLY A 25 -0.24 -2.48 15.19
C GLY A 25 0.89 -2.16 16.17
N GLU A 26 1.70 -3.16 16.52
CA GLU A 26 2.86 -3.02 17.41
C GLU A 26 3.85 -1.99 16.87
N HIS A 27 4.18 -2.06 15.57
CA HIS A 27 5.08 -1.11 14.90
C HIS A 27 4.57 0.34 15.00
N PHE A 28 3.25 0.54 14.91
CA PHE A 28 2.62 1.86 15.00
C PHE A 28 2.16 2.25 16.41
N GLY A 29 2.41 1.43 17.44
CA GLY A 29 1.96 1.66 18.81
C GLY A 29 0.44 1.66 18.99
N ILE A 30 -0.29 0.90 18.15
CA ILE A 30 -1.75 0.78 18.17
C ILE A 30 -2.19 -0.69 18.14
N SER A 31 -3.49 -0.97 18.32
CA SER A 31 -3.97 -2.35 18.21
C SER A 31 -4.12 -2.80 16.75
N GLY A 32 -3.91 -4.09 16.48
CA GLY A 32 -4.18 -4.66 15.16
C GLY A 32 -5.64 -4.54 14.70
N GLN A 33 -6.58 -4.40 15.64
CA GLN A 33 -7.97 -4.05 15.32
C GLN A 33 -8.10 -2.63 14.75
N ALA A 34 -7.33 -1.68 15.27
CA ALA A 34 -7.29 -0.32 14.74
C ALA A 34 -6.71 -0.30 13.31
N VAL A 35 -5.68 -1.11 13.05
CA VAL A 35 -5.14 -1.33 11.69
C VAL A 35 -6.21 -1.92 10.77
N GLY A 36 -6.93 -2.96 11.22
CA GLY A 36 -8.03 -3.55 10.46
C GLY A 36 -9.13 -2.54 10.09
N LYS A 37 -9.43 -1.59 10.98
CA LYS A 37 -10.38 -0.50 10.71
C LYS A 37 -9.94 0.42 9.57
N TRP A 38 -8.64 0.58 9.31
CA TRP A 38 -8.18 1.37 8.17
C TRP A 38 -8.68 0.79 6.86
N PHE A 39 -8.53 -0.52 6.65
CA PHE A 39 -8.98 -1.21 5.44
C PHE A 39 -10.51 -1.27 5.34
N LEU A 40 -11.19 -1.49 6.46
CA LEU A 40 -12.67 -1.49 6.49
C LEU A 40 -13.26 -0.12 6.12
N LYS A 41 -12.63 0.97 6.57
CA LYS A 41 -13.05 2.34 6.27
C LYS A 41 -12.46 2.88 4.96
N GLY A 42 -11.49 2.18 4.37
CA GLY A 42 -10.71 2.67 3.23
C GLY A 42 -9.92 3.95 3.56
N SER A 43 -9.51 4.13 4.81
CA SER A 43 -8.85 5.36 5.27
C SER A 43 -7.69 5.04 6.20
N ILE A 44 -6.49 5.02 5.61
CA ILE A 44 -5.21 4.97 6.32
C ILE A 44 -4.75 6.42 6.56
N PRO A 45 -4.35 6.81 7.78
CA PRO A 45 -3.83 8.15 8.03
C PRO A 45 -2.65 8.51 7.11
N PRO A 46 -2.59 9.71 6.50
CA PRO A 46 -1.54 10.08 5.56
C PRO A 46 -0.12 9.88 6.10
N GLU A 47 0.09 10.22 7.38
CA GLU A 47 1.35 10.07 8.10
C GLU A 47 1.81 8.61 8.28
N ARG A 48 0.89 7.65 8.16
CA ARG A 48 1.16 6.20 8.32
C ARG A 48 1.32 5.47 6.98
N VAL A 49 1.00 6.12 5.86
CA VAL A 49 1.08 5.49 4.53
C VAL A 49 2.54 5.14 4.18
N LEU A 50 3.45 6.11 4.25
CA LEU A 50 4.85 5.87 3.89
C LEU A 50 5.55 4.87 4.82
N PRO A 51 5.43 4.96 6.17
CA PRO A 51 6.01 3.94 7.04
C PRO A 51 5.45 2.54 6.79
N LEU A 52 4.17 2.43 6.43
CA LEU A 52 3.55 1.14 6.09
C LEU A 52 4.12 0.58 4.79
N CYS A 53 4.33 1.41 3.77
CA CYS A 53 5.01 0.99 2.53
C CYS A 53 6.43 0.48 2.80
N VAL A 54 7.20 1.20 3.63
CA VAL A 54 8.57 0.80 4.00
C VAL A 54 8.56 -0.51 4.79
N LEU A 55 7.66 -0.66 5.77
CA LEU A 55 7.51 -1.89 6.56
C LEU A 55 7.16 -3.11 5.69
N LEU A 56 6.41 -2.88 4.60
CA LEU A 56 6.02 -3.91 3.63
C LEU A 56 7.03 -4.06 2.48
N ASN A 57 8.24 -3.51 2.62
CA ASN A 57 9.28 -3.50 1.60
C ASN A 57 8.77 -3.07 0.21
N TRP A 58 7.93 -2.03 0.17
CA TRP A 58 7.32 -1.49 -1.06
C TRP A 58 6.49 -2.49 -1.85
N SER A 59 6.06 -3.61 -1.24
CA SER A 59 5.12 -4.56 -1.85
C SER A 59 3.77 -3.89 -2.19
N VAL A 60 3.42 -2.83 -1.45
CA VAL A 60 2.31 -1.92 -1.74
C VAL A 60 2.81 -0.49 -1.86
N THR A 61 2.20 0.27 -2.75
CA THR A 61 2.53 1.68 -3.00
C THR A 61 1.60 2.66 -2.27
N PRO A 62 2.01 3.91 -2.06
CA PRO A 62 1.13 4.94 -1.49
C PRO A 62 -0.15 5.15 -2.31
N HIS A 63 -0.03 5.04 -3.63
CA HIS A 63 -1.15 5.09 -4.56
C HIS A 63 -2.18 3.97 -4.34
N GLU A 64 -1.71 2.73 -4.13
CA GLU A 64 -2.61 1.61 -3.81
C GLU A 64 -3.31 1.79 -2.46
N LEU A 65 -2.66 2.43 -1.48
CA LEU A 65 -3.21 2.64 -0.13
C LEU A 65 -4.18 3.83 -0.05
N ARG A 66 -3.85 4.95 -0.70
CA ARG A 66 -4.57 6.24 -0.62
C ARG A 66 -4.48 6.99 -1.96
N PRO A 67 -5.20 6.53 -3.00
CA PRO A 67 -5.17 7.16 -4.32
C PRO A 67 -5.74 8.60 -4.33
N ASP A 68 -6.49 8.98 -3.30
CA ASP A 68 -7.07 10.32 -3.13
C ASP A 68 -6.03 11.41 -2.82
N ILE A 69 -4.94 11.05 -2.15
CA ILE A 69 -3.83 11.98 -1.83
C ILE A 69 -2.52 11.63 -2.57
N TYR A 70 -2.44 10.45 -3.17
CA TYR A 70 -1.35 10.01 -4.03
C TYR A 70 -1.92 9.66 -5.41
N PRO A 71 -2.25 10.66 -6.26
CA PRO A 71 -2.91 10.43 -7.54
C PRO A 71 -2.01 9.71 -8.56
N ASN A 72 -0.69 9.80 -8.44
CA ASN A 72 0.24 9.15 -9.35
C ASN A 72 0.80 7.85 -8.75
N PRO A 73 0.99 6.80 -9.57
CA PRO A 73 1.52 5.52 -9.11
C PRO A 73 2.97 5.60 -8.59
N ASN A 74 3.74 6.60 -9.01
CA ASN A 74 5.13 6.81 -8.63
C ASN A 74 5.32 7.83 -7.49
N ASP A 75 4.23 8.36 -6.92
CA ASP A 75 4.32 9.35 -5.86
C ASP A 75 5.09 8.79 -4.65
N TYR A 76 6.15 9.50 -4.24
CA TYR A 76 6.99 9.17 -3.07
C TYR A 76 7.66 7.78 -3.10
N LEU A 77 7.77 7.13 -4.27
CA LEU A 77 8.60 5.93 -4.42
C LEU A 77 10.10 6.32 -4.43
N PRO A 78 10.97 5.60 -3.68
CA PRO A 78 12.41 5.73 -3.80
C PRO A 78 12.85 5.49 -5.24
N VAL A 79 13.95 6.12 -5.69
CA VAL A 79 14.44 6.04 -7.08
C VAL A 79 14.63 4.58 -7.53
N GLU A 80 15.05 3.70 -6.64
CA GLU A 80 15.21 2.25 -6.89
C GLU A 80 13.88 1.48 -7.08
N HIS A 81 12.76 2.04 -6.63
CA HIS A 81 11.41 1.49 -6.74
C HIS A 81 10.51 2.27 -7.71
N GLN A 82 11.01 3.34 -8.33
CA GLN A 82 10.29 4.05 -9.38
C GLN A 82 10.20 3.18 -10.64
N PHE A 83 8.99 3.07 -11.21
CA PHE A 83 8.85 2.47 -12.54
C PHE A 83 9.46 3.43 -13.57
N ASN A 84 10.71 3.19 -13.97
CA ASN A 84 11.30 3.83 -15.15
C ASN A 84 10.62 3.26 -16.41
N ALA A 85 9.62 3.98 -16.91
CA ALA A 85 8.98 3.69 -18.19
C ALA A 85 9.92 3.87 -19.41
N GLU A 86 11.17 4.26 -19.20
CA GLU A 86 12.12 4.67 -20.25
C GLU A 86 13.01 3.55 -20.81
N ASN A 87 12.92 2.30 -20.33
CA ASN A 87 13.70 1.18 -20.88
C ASN A 87 12.87 0.25 -21.80
N LYS A 88 11.94 0.79 -22.59
CA LYS A 88 11.15 0.01 -23.57
C LYS A 88 11.05 0.62 -24.96
N ALA A 89 12.09 1.33 -25.40
CA ALA A 89 12.30 1.71 -26.79
C ALA A 89 13.80 1.94 -27.05
N GLY A 90 14.58 0.86 -27.25
CA GLY A 90 16.02 0.98 -27.48
C GLY A 90 16.75 -0.34 -27.31
N GLY A 91 16.35 -1.35 -28.06
CA GLY A 91 17.01 -2.65 -28.14
C GLY A 91 16.98 -3.16 -29.57
N GLU A 92 17.41 -2.30 -30.49
CA GLU A 92 17.85 -2.72 -31.82
C GLU A 92 19.25 -3.30 -31.65
N GLN A 93 19.39 -4.62 -31.81
CA GLN A 93 20.56 -5.32 -32.34
C GLN A 93 20.20 -6.77 -32.65
#